data_AF-A0A8C0PZ02-F1
#
_entry.id   AF-A0A8C0PZ02-F1
#
_cell.length_a   1.000
_cell.length_b   1.000
_cell.length_c   1.000
_cell.angle_alpha   90.00
_cell.angle_beta   90.00
_cell.angle_gamma   90.00
#
_symmetry.space_group_name_H-M   'P 1'
#
loop_
_entity.id
_entity.type
_entity.pdbx_description
1 polymer ?
#
loop_
_entity_poly.entity_id
_entity_poly.type
_entity_poly.pdbx_seq_one_letter_code
_entity_poly.pdbx_strand_id
1 'polypeptide(L)'
;MNKILKKKKIMHSQKRSAPCHFLCSDHPSFPASCTRTGAHGGLTRTHLWDFISPLRLSTSLRHGLTLDHDSGSTCDELEDQYSPSRWVIRRGAEEALRTYSHIGDEATKKARATRKSLLHVSYGDGEGEKLDIYFPEGVSEASPFCLFFHGGYWQSGSKDTSAFMVNPLTEQGVTVVVVAYDIAPKGTLDQMVDQVTRSIVFVQKQYPCNEGIYLCGHSAGAHLAAMMLLANWTKHGVTPNLKGFFLVSGIYDLKPIVYTSQNAPLLMTLEDAQRNSPQLLLEVALTRPLDPACHVLVSVGQHDSPEFHRQSKEFYQTLRQGGWNASFEEIHDMDHFEIIWNLTQKDYVLTQMILRTILQEP
;
A
#
# COMPACT_ATOMS: atom_id res chain seq x y z
N MET A 1 -4.22 74.17 -0.42
CA MET A 1 -5.59 74.39 0.07
C MET A 1 -6.02 73.20 0.92
N ASN A 2 -6.33 73.49 2.20
CA ASN A 2 -7.09 72.76 3.25
C ASN A 2 -7.27 71.23 3.13
N LYS A 3 -6.72 70.40 4.05
CA LYS A 3 -7.15 70.10 5.45
C LYS A 3 -8.64 69.72 5.57
N ILE A 4 -8.92 68.54 6.15
CA ILE A 4 -9.55 68.37 7.47
C ILE A 4 -9.60 66.87 7.88
N LEU A 5 -9.04 66.60 9.07
CA LEU A 5 -9.16 65.38 9.87
C LEU A 5 -10.57 65.24 10.47
N LYS A 6 -10.99 64.02 10.82
CA LYS A 6 -11.71 63.80 12.09
C LYS A 6 -11.25 62.54 12.83
N LYS A 7 -11.14 62.72 14.15
CA LYS A 7 -10.53 61.88 15.19
C LYS A 7 -11.62 61.16 16.00
N LYS A 8 -11.19 60.04 16.61
CA LYS A 8 -11.50 59.50 17.97
C LYS A 8 -12.94 59.08 18.33
N LYS A 9 -13.05 57.86 18.88
CA LYS A 9 -13.28 57.69 20.33
C LYS A 9 -12.83 56.31 20.84
N ILE A 10 -12.00 56.36 21.89
CA ILE A 10 -11.65 55.27 22.80
C ILE A 10 -12.63 55.36 23.97
N MET A 11 -13.11 54.22 24.48
CA MET A 11 -13.66 54.11 25.84
C MET A 11 -13.11 52.85 26.51
N HIS A 12 -12.41 53.07 27.62
CA HIS A 12 -12.11 52.08 28.65
C HIS A 12 -13.34 51.81 29.52
N SER A 13 -13.47 50.59 30.01
CA SER A 13 -14.09 50.29 31.30
C SER A 13 -13.52 48.98 31.85
N GLN A 14 -13.16 49.01 33.14
CA GLN A 14 -12.40 48.02 33.90
C GLN A 14 -13.30 47.07 34.73
N LYS A 15 -12.77 45.86 34.96
CA LYS A 15 -12.83 45.00 36.17
C LYS A 15 -14.17 44.40 36.62
N ARG A 16 -14.20 43.07 36.81
CA ARG A 16 -14.17 42.38 38.14
C ARG A 16 -14.16 40.83 38.04
N SER A 17 -13.10 40.26 38.62
CA SER A 17 -12.96 39.06 39.49
C SER A 17 -13.98 37.89 39.56
N ALA A 18 -13.43 36.68 39.31
CA ALA A 18 -13.50 35.42 40.11
C ALA A 18 -14.81 34.57 40.14
N PRO A 19 -14.78 33.33 40.67
CA PRO A 19 -14.05 32.13 40.22
C PRO A 19 -15.00 30.92 40.02
N CYS A 20 -14.61 29.89 39.26
CA CYS A 20 -15.33 28.60 39.25
C CYS A 20 -14.44 27.46 39.72
N HIS A 21 -14.97 26.74 40.71
CA HIS A 21 -14.44 25.60 41.43
C HIS A 21 -14.70 24.26 40.72
N PHE A 22 -13.98 23.22 41.22
CA PHE A 22 -14.28 21.77 41.21
C PHE A 22 -13.95 20.99 39.91
N LEU A 23 -13.24 19.84 39.89
CA LEU A 23 -12.87 18.84 40.91
C LEU A 23 -11.52 18.16 40.57
N CYS A 24 -10.65 18.00 41.58
CA CYS A 24 -9.65 16.92 41.65
C CYS A 24 -10.34 15.64 42.13
N SER A 25 -9.83 14.49 41.71
CA SER A 25 -10.15 13.19 42.30
C SER A 25 -8.85 12.40 42.48
N ASP A 26 -8.73 11.83 43.67
CA ASP A 26 -7.53 11.34 44.30
C ASP A 26 -7.00 10.00 43.75
N HIS A 27 -5.67 9.87 43.79
CA HIS A 27 -4.95 8.60 43.82
C HIS A 27 -5.12 7.90 45.19
N PRO A 28 -4.90 6.57 45.21
CA PRO A 28 -4.00 6.03 46.23
C PRO A 28 -2.94 5.08 45.64
N SER A 29 -1.68 5.49 45.84
CA SER A 29 -0.57 4.77 46.48
C SER A 29 -0.39 3.25 46.34
N PHE A 30 0.82 2.92 45.87
CA PHE A 30 1.61 1.67 45.95
C PHE A 30 1.65 0.95 47.33
N PRO A 31 2.20 -0.28 47.36
CA PRO A 31 3.61 -0.39 47.77
C PRO A 31 4.53 -1.24 46.84
N ALA A 32 5.76 -0.72 46.75
CA ALA A 32 7.09 -1.34 46.60
C ALA A 32 7.21 -2.83 47.00
N SER A 33 8.17 -3.66 46.58
CA SER A 33 9.46 -3.55 45.90
C SER A 33 10.02 -4.98 45.78
N CYS A 34 10.89 -5.30 44.80
CA CYS A 34 12.20 -5.87 45.12
C CYS A 34 13.14 -5.88 43.90
N THR A 35 14.35 -5.42 44.17
CA THR A 35 15.51 -5.27 43.29
C THR A 35 16.34 -6.55 43.20
N ARG A 36 17.00 -6.83 42.05
CA ARG A 36 18.48 -6.82 41.87
C ARG A 36 18.98 -7.72 40.73
N THR A 37 19.94 -7.16 39.98
CA THR A 37 21.19 -7.75 39.43
C THR A 37 21.09 -8.96 38.49
N GLY A 38 21.79 -9.08 37.37
CA GLY A 38 22.87 -8.33 36.73
C GLY A 38 23.55 -9.23 35.67
N ALA A 39 24.36 -8.60 34.81
CA ALA A 39 25.52 -9.16 34.10
C ALA A 39 25.37 -10.11 32.87
N HIS A 40 26.02 -9.62 31.78
CA HIS A 40 26.91 -10.31 30.81
C HIS A 40 26.40 -11.27 29.71
N GLY A 41 27.00 -11.08 28.51
CA GLY A 41 27.11 -12.03 27.39
C GLY A 41 25.97 -11.90 26.39
N GLY A 42 26.15 -11.67 25.08
CA GLY A 42 27.17 -12.20 24.17
C GLY A 42 26.44 -13.03 23.11
N LEU A 43 26.46 -12.57 21.85
CA LEU A 43 26.13 -13.24 20.58
C LEU A 43 24.94 -14.25 20.55
N THR A 44 24.02 -14.06 19.59
CA THR A 44 24.03 -14.80 18.30
C THR A 44 22.84 -14.39 17.42
N ARG A 45 23.11 -14.29 16.11
CA ARG A 45 22.11 -14.23 15.05
C ARG A 45 21.24 -15.48 15.13
N THR A 46 19.93 -15.34 15.27
CA THR A 46 18.99 -16.42 15.04
C THR A 46 18.47 -16.35 13.61
N HIS A 47 18.81 -17.38 12.86
CA HIS A 47 18.23 -17.70 11.55
C HIS A 47 16.74 -18.03 11.74
N LEU A 48 15.89 -17.38 10.97
CA LEU A 48 14.44 -17.59 10.96
C LEU A 48 14.04 -18.29 9.65
N TRP A 49 14.55 -19.50 9.43
CA TRP A 49 14.20 -20.33 8.27
C TRP A 49 14.25 -21.81 8.66
N ASP A 50 13.36 -22.23 9.54
CA ASP A 50 13.09 -23.65 9.79
C ASP A 50 11.65 -23.77 10.30
N PHE A 51 10.67 -23.76 9.39
CA PHE A 51 9.35 -24.39 9.59
C PHE A 51 8.58 -24.39 8.25
N ILE A 52 9.12 -25.08 7.24
CA ILE A 52 8.30 -25.64 6.16
C ILE A 52 8.83 -27.06 5.91
N SER A 53 8.18 -28.04 6.55
CA SER A 53 8.33 -29.45 6.19
C SER A 53 6.92 -29.99 5.93
N PRO A 54 6.64 -30.58 4.75
CA PRO A 54 5.30 -31.06 4.45
C PRO A 54 5.05 -32.37 5.18
N LEU A 55 4.19 -32.33 6.22
CA LEU A 55 3.57 -33.55 6.74
C LEU A 55 2.69 -34.16 5.64
N ARG A 56 3.09 -35.33 5.16
CA ARG A 56 2.24 -36.23 4.37
C ARG A 56 1.03 -36.63 5.22
N LEU A 57 -0.14 -36.10 4.90
CA LEU A 57 -1.41 -36.62 5.40
C LEU A 57 -2.01 -37.61 4.39
N SER A 58 -2.37 -38.76 4.95
CA SER A 58 -2.90 -39.96 4.31
C SER A 58 -4.18 -39.71 3.51
N THR A 59 -4.22 -40.30 2.31
CA THR A 59 -5.39 -40.48 1.44
C THR A 59 -6.53 -41.23 2.14
N SER A 60 -7.71 -40.63 2.26
CA SER A 60 -9.00 -41.33 2.26
C SER A 60 -10.16 -40.33 2.19
N LEU A 61 -11.17 -40.66 1.37
CA LEU A 61 -12.49 -40.03 1.20
C LEU A 61 -12.59 -38.80 0.31
N ARG A 62 -12.61 -39.03 -1.01
CA ARG A 62 -13.37 -38.20 -1.96
C ARG A 62 -14.75 -38.83 -2.15
N HIS A 63 -15.79 -38.20 -1.62
CA HIS A 63 -17.16 -38.38 -2.11
C HIS A 63 -17.52 -37.13 -2.91
N GLY A 64 -18.01 -37.36 -4.13
CA GLY A 64 -18.18 -36.36 -5.16
C GLY A 64 -19.24 -35.32 -4.84
N LEU A 65 -18.90 -34.08 -5.16
CA LEU A 65 -19.83 -33.05 -5.58
C LEU A 65 -19.34 -32.59 -6.94
N THR A 66 -20.11 -32.93 -7.97
CA THR A 66 -19.96 -32.40 -9.32
C THR A 66 -20.23 -30.90 -9.27
N LEU A 67 -19.18 -30.11 -9.50
CA LEU A 67 -19.30 -28.68 -9.77
C LEU A 67 -19.66 -28.50 -11.24
N ASP A 68 -20.65 -27.67 -11.49
CA ASP A 68 -21.13 -27.32 -12.82
C ASP A 68 -20.00 -26.71 -13.68
N HIS A 69 -19.99 -27.14 -14.94
CA HIS A 69 -19.06 -26.74 -15.97
C HIS A 69 -19.25 -25.26 -16.34
N ASP A 70 -18.35 -24.38 -15.89
CA ASP A 70 -17.69 -23.40 -16.76
C ASP A 70 -16.39 -22.89 -16.12
N SER A 71 -15.26 -23.01 -16.84
CA SER A 71 -13.85 -22.84 -16.41
C SER A 71 -13.23 -23.96 -15.54
N GLY A 72 -12.98 -25.11 -16.17
CA GLY A 72 -12.33 -26.26 -15.56
C GLY A 72 -10.82 -26.09 -15.30
N SER A 73 -10.45 -25.36 -14.24
CA SER A 73 -9.13 -25.49 -13.63
C SER A 73 -9.22 -26.46 -12.45
N THR A 74 -8.34 -27.45 -12.41
CA THR A 74 -8.13 -28.30 -11.23
C THR A 74 -7.60 -27.45 -10.05
N CYS A 75 -7.77 -27.90 -8.80
CA CYS A 75 -7.23 -27.18 -7.63
C CYS A 75 -5.72 -26.93 -7.74
N ASP A 76 -4.98 -27.85 -8.37
CA ASP A 76 -3.54 -27.73 -8.57
C ASP A 76 -3.20 -26.66 -9.63
N GLU A 77 -3.96 -26.60 -10.73
CA GLU A 77 -3.82 -25.55 -11.74
C GLU A 77 -4.14 -24.17 -11.16
N LEU A 78 -5.17 -24.05 -10.32
CA LEU A 78 -5.49 -22.79 -9.65
C LEU A 78 -4.35 -22.34 -8.73
N GLU A 79 -3.73 -23.28 -8.00
CA GLU A 79 -2.58 -23.01 -7.15
C GLU A 79 -1.38 -22.49 -7.95
N ASP A 80 -1.13 -23.06 -9.14
CA ASP A 80 -0.10 -22.58 -10.07
C ASP A 80 -0.39 -21.15 -10.55
N GLN A 81 -1.63 -20.88 -10.94
CA GLN A 81 -2.06 -19.56 -11.41
C GLN A 81 -1.87 -18.45 -10.35
N TYR A 82 -2.08 -18.77 -9.07
CA TYR A 82 -1.87 -17.85 -7.94
C TYR A 82 -0.51 -18.01 -7.24
N SER A 83 0.46 -18.62 -7.94
CA SER A 83 1.85 -18.72 -7.49
C SER A 83 2.79 -18.09 -8.52
N PRO A 84 2.92 -16.75 -8.60
CA PRO A 84 3.78 -16.10 -9.60
C PRO A 84 5.24 -16.58 -9.58
N SER A 85 5.73 -17.03 -8.43
CA SER A 85 7.06 -17.64 -8.29
C SER A 85 7.23 -18.94 -9.09
N ARG A 86 6.17 -19.60 -9.55
CA ARG A 86 6.24 -20.77 -10.44
C ARG A 86 6.37 -20.38 -11.92
N TRP A 87 6.17 -19.11 -12.27
CA TRP A 87 6.17 -18.59 -13.64
C TRP A 87 7.45 -17.81 -14.00
N VAL A 88 8.34 -17.59 -13.03
CA VAL A 88 9.63 -16.95 -13.28
C VAL A 88 10.45 -17.76 -14.28
N ILE A 89 11.06 -17.08 -15.26
CA ILE A 89 11.78 -17.75 -16.36
C ILE A 89 13.30 -17.77 -16.18
N ARG A 90 13.87 -16.77 -15.47
CA ARG A 90 15.32 -16.57 -15.37
C ARG A 90 15.97 -17.26 -14.18
N ARG A 91 15.20 -17.50 -13.13
CA ARG A 91 15.66 -18.01 -11.84
C ARG A 91 14.72 -19.10 -11.36
N GLY A 92 15.17 -19.94 -10.42
CA GLY A 92 14.23 -20.80 -9.69
C GLY A 92 13.34 -19.97 -8.77
N ALA A 93 12.14 -20.46 -8.46
CA ALA A 93 11.15 -19.81 -7.59
C ALA A 93 11.75 -19.24 -6.30
N GLU A 94 12.53 -20.05 -5.57
CA GLU A 94 13.16 -19.64 -4.32
C GLU A 94 14.23 -18.56 -4.53
N GLU A 95 14.97 -18.63 -5.63
CA GLU A 95 16.02 -17.67 -5.94
C GLU A 95 15.42 -16.31 -6.33
N ALA A 96 14.32 -16.31 -7.07
CA ALA A 96 13.57 -15.09 -7.38
C ALA A 96 13.09 -14.41 -6.09
N LEU A 97 12.47 -15.16 -5.17
CA LEU A 97 12.02 -14.65 -3.87
C LEU A 97 13.18 -14.12 -3.01
N ARG A 98 14.29 -14.86 -2.91
CA ARG A 98 15.49 -14.42 -2.18
C ARG A 98 16.06 -13.13 -2.78
N THR A 99 16.11 -13.04 -4.10
CA THR A 99 16.62 -11.86 -4.81
C THR A 99 15.70 -10.67 -4.58
N TYR A 100 14.38 -10.88 -4.56
CA TYR A 100 13.39 -9.85 -4.29
C TYR A 100 13.56 -9.26 -2.89
N SER A 101 13.68 -10.10 -1.87
CA SER A 101 13.96 -9.65 -0.51
C SER A 101 15.31 -8.91 -0.44
N HIS A 102 16.35 -9.45 -1.06
CA HIS A 102 17.68 -8.84 -1.03
C HIS A 102 17.71 -7.45 -1.68
N ILE A 103 17.14 -7.30 -2.87
CA ILE A 103 17.08 -6.00 -3.55
C ILE A 103 16.23 -5.01 -2.76
N GLY A 104 15.12 -5.46 -2.17
CA GLY A 104 14.28 -4.62 -1.32
C GLY A 104 15.01 -4.09 -0.09
N ASP A 105 15.78 -4.96 0.58
CA ASP A 105 16.64 -4.59 1.70
C ASP A 105 17.69 -3.56 1.30
N GLU A 106 18.42 -3.81 0.21
CA GLU A 106 19.48 -2.92 -0.26
C GLU A 106 18.92 -1.57 -0.74
N ALA A 107 17.79 -1.57 -1.44
CA ALA A 107 17.09 -0.35 -1.84
C ALA A 107 16.68 0.46 -0.60
N THR A 108 16.16 -0.19 0.44
CA THR A 108 15.71 0.49 1.67
C THR A 108 16.87 1.02 2.49
N LYS A 109 17.95 0.24 2.63
CA LYS A 109 19.19 0.73 3.27
C LYS A 109 19.75 1.92 2.53
N LYS A 110 19.83 1.86 1.20
CA LYS A 110 20.32 2.95 0.36
C LYS A 110 19.45 4.19 0.53
N ALA A 111 18.13 4.06 0.42
CA ALA A 111 17.19 5.17 0.60
C ALA A 111 17.35 5.87 1.95
N ARG A 112 17.41 5.11 3.05
CA ARG A 112 17.63 5.65 4.40
C ARG A 112 18.98 6.32 4.59
N ALA A 113 20.01 5.85 3.88
CA ALA A 113 21.35 6.42 3.94
C ALA A 113 21.51 7.67 3.08
N THR A 114 20.81 7.76 1.94
CA THR A 114 21.05 8.80 0.93
C THR A 114 19.97 9.86 0.84
N ARG A 115 18.77 9.64 1.39
CA ARG A 115 17.65 10.59 1.29
C ARG A 115 17.33 11.23 2.63
N LYS A 116 16.86 12.48 2.58
CA LYS A 116 16.20 13.09 3.73
C LYS A 116 14.89 12.33 3.98
N SER A 117 14.73 11.77 5.17
CA SER A 117 13.56 10.95 5.48
C SER A 117 13.00 11.18 6.88
N LEU A 118 11.68 10.98 7.03
CA LEU A 118 11.00 10.75 8.29
C LEU A 118 10.60 9.28 8.36
N LEU A 119 11.14 8.53 9.31
CA LEU A 119 10.90 7.10 9.44
C LEU A 119 9.89 6.82 10.56
N HIS A 120 9.09 5.77 10.40
CA HIS A 120 8.13 5.28 11.39
C HIS A 120 7.11 6.34 11.84
N VAL A 121 6.66 7.18 10.91
CA VAL A 121 5.61 8.18 11.17
C VAL A 121 4.29 7.45 11.32
N SER A 122 3.65 7.57 12.49
CA SER A 122 2.34 6.98 12.74
C SER A 122 1.24 7.73 11.98
N TYR A 123 0.41 6.99 11.23
CA TYR A 123 -0.84 7.51 10.66
C TYR A 123 -2.08 6.98 11.39
N GLY A 124 -1.88 6.09 12.37
CA GLY A 124 -2.89 5.58 13.29
C GLY A 124 -2.23 4.98 14.55
N ASP A 125 -3.03 4.29 15.35
CA ASP A 125 -2.64 3.80 16.68
C ASP A 125 -2.01 2.39 16.63
N GLY A 126 -2.20 1.64 15.54
CA GLY A 126 -1.70 0.29 15.38
C GLY A 126 -0.20 0.20 15.06
N GLU A 127 0.44 -0.92 15.40
CA GLU A 127 1.86 -1.15 15.09
C GLU A 127 2.13 -1.18 13.58
N GLY A 128 1.20 -1.73 12.79
CA GLY A 128 1.25 -1.70 11.33
C GLY A 128 0.93 -0.33 10.73
N GLU A 129 0.49 0.65 11.53
CA GLU A 129 -0.03 1.92 11.03
C GLU A 129 1.04 3.01 10.96
N LYS A 130 2.14 2.66 10.27
CA LYS A 130 3.33 3.49 10.13
C LYS A 130 3.70 3.68 8.67
N LEU A 131 4.33 4.81 8.37
CA LEU A 131 4.88 5.10 7.04
C LEU A 131 6.27 5.73 7.16
N ASP A 132 7.08 5.52 6.11
CA ASP A 132 8.34 6.24 5.92
C ASP A 132 8.16 7.26 4.79
N ILE A 133 8.56 8.51 5.01
CA ILE A 133 8.48 9.60 4.02
C ILE A 133 9.90 9.95 3.60
N TYR A 134 10.16 9.91 2.29
CA TYR A 134 11.44 10.25 1.69
C TYR A 134 11.26 11.48 0.78
N PHE A 135 11.99 12.55 1.05
CA PHE A 135 11.84 13.83 0.36
C PHE A 135 12.86 13.99 -0.77
N PRO A 136 12.52 14.75 -1.82
CA PRO A 136 13.49 15.17 -2.83
C PRO A 136 14.56 16.10 -2.26
N GLU A 137 15.62 16.31 -3.05
CA GLU A 137 16.65 17.31 -2.73
C GLU A 137 16.06 18.73 -2.86
N GLY A 138 16.26 19.56 -1.82
CA GLY A 138 15.57 20.85 -1.69
C GLY A 138 14.21 20.68 -1.00
N VAL A 139 14.07 21.23 0.21
CA VAL A 139 12.89 21.01 1.06
C VAL A 139 11.74 21.87 0.58
N SER A 140 10.87 21.32 -0.27
CA SER A 140 9.55 21.91 -0.57
C SER A 140 8.46 20.92 -0.17
N GLU A 141 7.56 21.34 0.72
CA GLU A 141 6.33 20.59 1.02
C GLU A 141 5.34 20.61 -0.15
N ALA A 142 5.53 21.53 -1.11
CA ALA A 142 4.89 21.50 -2.41
C ALA A 142 5.74 20.65 -3.37
N SER A 143 5.41 19.36 -3.44
CA SER A 143 5.93 18.38 -4.40
C SER A 143 4.83 17.34 -4.67
N PRO A 144 4.92 16.56 -5.75
CA PRO A 144 4.07 15.39 -5.93
C PRO A 144 4.45 14.28 -4.93
N PHE A 145 3.45 13.58 -4.42
CA PHE A 145 3.59 12.47 -3.48
C PHE A 145 3.27 11.15 -4.19
N CYS A 146 4.17 10.18 -4.10
CA CYS A 146 3.92 8.79 -4.55
C CYS A 146 3.88 7.88 -3.33
N LEU A 147 2.69 7.37 -2.99
CA LEU A 147 2.48 6.41 -1.90
C LEU A 147 2.62 5.00 -2.46
N PHE A 148 3.48 4.19 -1.84
CA PHE A 148 3.69 2.80 -2.23
C PHE A 148 3.10 1.82 -1.21
N PHE A 149 2.34 0.85 -1.73
CA PHE A 149 1.81 -0.30 -0.98
C PHE A 149 2.47 -1.59 -1.49
N HIS A 150 3.09 -2.34 -0.58
CA HIS A 150 3.88 -3.52 -0.94
C HIS A 150 3.03 -4.74 -1.32
N GLY A 151 3.65 -5.73 -1.98
CA GLY A 151 3.01 -7.00 -2.27
C GLY A 151 3.04 -7.98 -1.10
N GLY A 152 2.83 -9.26 -1.41
CA GLY A 152 3.01 -10.37 -0.45
C GLY A 152 1.72 -11.03 0.02
N TYR A 153 0.67 -11.09 -0.83
CA TYR A 153 -0.61 -11.75 -0.55
C TYR A 153 -1.26 -11.33 0.79
N TRP A 154 -1.07 -10.06 1.19
CA TRP A 154 -1.58 -9.52 2.47
C TRP A 154 -1.12 -10.28 3.72
N GLN A 155 -0.17 -11.20 3.60
CA GLN A 155 0.32 -12.11 4.63
C GLN A 155 1.85 -12.00 4.82
N SER A 156 2.51 -11.21 3.98
CA SER A 156 3.95 -11.00 3.98
C SER A 156 4.31 -9.63 3.37
N GLY A 157 5.59 -9.27 3.46
CA GLY A 157 6.10 -7.96 3.04
C GLY A 157 6.22 -6.99 4.21
N SER A 158 6.89 -5.86 3.96
CA SER A 158 7.08 -4.78 4.93
C SER A 158 7.50 -3.50 4.22
N LYS A 159 7.13 -2.34 4.77
CA LYS A 159 7.71 -1.04 4.35
C LYS A 159 9.24 -1.01 4.46
N ASP A 160 9.81 -1.78 5.38
CA ASP A 160 11.25 -1.79 5.70
C ASP A 160 12.10 -2.51 4.65
N THR A 161 11.46 -3.13 3.65
CA THR A 161 12.11 -3.87 2.56
C THR A 161 11.51 -3.52 1.19
N SER A 162 10.83 -2.37 1.09
CA SER A 162 9.97 -2.04 -0.06
C SER A 162 10.28 -0.68 -0.71
N ALA A 163 11.42 -0.07 -0.39
CA ALA A 163 11.79 1.26 -0.89
C ALA A 163 12.36 1.27 -2.34
N PHE A 164 11.92 0.35 -3.21
CA PHE A 164 12.48 0.15 -4.56
C PHE A 164 12.58 1.45 -5.37
N MET A 165 11.47 2.20 -5.42
CA MET A 165 11.35 3.41 -6.24
C MET A 165 11.85 4.70 -5.58
N VAL A 166 12.22 4.64 -4.29
CA VAL A 166 12.52 5.86 -3.51
C VAL A 166 13.61 6.68 -4.16
N ASN A 167 14.74 6.05 -4.49
CA ASN A 167 15.89 6.80 -5.00
C ASN A 167 15.64 7.43 -6.38
N PRO A 168 15.13 6.71 -7.39
CA PRO A 168 14.88 7.31 -8.70
C PRO A 168 13.81 8.40 -8.68
N LEU A 169 12.76 8.27 -7.87
CA LEU A 169 11.67 9.27 -7.83
C LEU A 169 12.08 10.52 -7.04
N THR A 170 12.73 10.37 -5.89
CA THR A 170 13.18 11.53 -5.09
C THR A 170 14.25 12.35 -5.81
N GLU A 171 15.09 11.74 -6.64
CA GLU A 171 16.04 12.44 -7.52
C GLU A 171 15.36 13.31 -8.58
N GLN A 172 14.07 13.09 -8.85
CA GLN A 172 13.30 13.83 -9.85
C GLN A 172 12.25 14.74 -9.22
N GLY A 173 12.36 15.04 -7.92
CA GLY A 173 11.47 16.00 -7.25
C GLY A 173 10.21 15.38 -6.64
N VAL A 174 10.07 14.05 -6.63
CA VAL A 174 8.88 13.37 -6.10
C VAL A 174 9.11 12.96 -4.64
N THR A 175 8.21 13.33 -3.74
CA THR A 175 8.18 12.78 -2.37
C THR A 175 7.63 11.36 -2.41
N VAL A 176 8.35 10.39 -1.85
CA VAL A 176 7.93 8.98 -1.84
C VAL A 176 7.55 8.57 -0.42
N VAL A 177 6.38 7.96 -0.26
CA VAL A 177 5.86 7.47 1.01
C VAL A 177 5.73 5.96 0.92
N VAL A 178 6.46 5.21 1.76
CA VAL A 178 6.34 3.75 1.83
C VAL A 178 5.48 3.40 3.02
N VAL A 179 4.30 2.84 2.77
CA VAL A 179 3.26 2.62 3.77
C VAL A 179 3.32 1.18 4.29
N ALA A 180 3.36 1.00 5.61
CA ALA A 180 3.03 -0.28 6.23
C ALA A 180 1.53 -0.34 6.50
N TYR A 181 1.03 -1.56 6.60
CA TYR A 181 -0.31 -1.90 7.07
C TYR A 181 -0.21 -3.26 7.75
N ASP A 182 -1.19 -3.63 8.57
CA ASP A 182 -1.23 -4.94 9.19
C ASP A 182 -1.33 -6.05 8.14
N ILE A 183 -0.79 -7.22 8.44
CA ILE A 183 -0.86 -8.39 7.56
C ILE A 183 -1.51 -9.57 8.29
N ALA A 184 -2.06 -10.50 7.54
CA ALA A 184 -2.62 -11.73 8.06
C ALA A 184 -1.55 -12.55 8.80
N PRO A 185 -1.93 -13.28 9.86
CA PRO A 185 -3.30 -13.45 10.39
C PRO A 185 -3.72 -12.33 11.38
N LYS A 186 -2.88 -11.30 11.60
CA LYS A 186 -3.18 -10.24 12.57
C LYS A 186 -4.20 -9.23 12.06
N GLY A 187 -4.13 -8.88 10.78
CA GLY A 187 -5.06 -7.99 10.10
C GLY A 187 -5.97 -8.73 9.12
N THR A 188 -7.21 -8.28 8.99
CA THR A 188 -8.14 -8.68 7.92
C THR A 188 -8.01 -7.74 6.71
N LEU A 189 -8.48 -8.17 5.54
CA LEU A 189 -8.48 -7.30 4.35
C LEU A 189 -9.24 -5.99 4.57
N ASP A 190 -10.40 -6.02 5.24
CA ASP A 190 -11.16 -4.80 5.52
C ASP A 190 -10.34 -3.81 6.37
N GLN A 191 -9.58 -4.32 7.34
CA GLN A 191 -8.69 -3.51 8.17
C GLN A 191 -7.55 -2.93 7.34
N MET A 192 -6.96 -3.71 6.44
CA MET A 192 -5.89 -3.24 5.55
C MET A 192 -6.39 -2.15 4.60
N VAL A 193 -7.58 -2.32 4.02
CA VAL A 193 -8.23 -1.31 3.16
C VAL A 193 -8.51 -0.02 3.95
N ASP A 194 -9.02 -0.12 5.18
CA ASP A 194 -9.20 1.05 6.05
C ASP A 194 -7.86 1.72 6.43
N GLN A 195 -6.83 0.92 6.71
CA GLN A 195 -5.49 1.40 7.04
C GLN A 195 -4.85 2.18 5.90
N VAL A 196 -4.86 1.65 4.67
CA VAL A 196 -4.34 2.41 3.52
C VAL A 196 -5.17 3.66 3.25
N THR A 197 -6.49 3.61 3.44
CA THR A 197 -7.36 4.80 3.35
C THR A 197 -6.91 5.87 4.34
N ARG A 198 -6.71 5.51 5.62
CA ARG A 198 -6.25 6.44 6.66
C ARG A 198 -4.83 6.95 6.42
N SER A 199 -3.94 6.16 5.83
CA SER A 199 -2.60 6.62 5.45
C SER A 199 -2.65 7.77 4.43
N ILE A 200 -3.56 7.69 3.45
CA ILE A 200 -3.77 8.73 2.43
C ILE A 200 -4.39 9.97 3.07
N VAL A 201 -5.39 9.79 3.95
CA VAL A 201 -6.00 10.88 4.72
C VAL A 201 -4.95 11.62 5.56
N PHE A 202 -4.05 10.87 6.20
CA PHE A 202 -2.96 11.43 6.98
C PHE A 202 -2.02 12.27 6.11
N VAL A 203 -1.55 11.73 4.97
CA VAL A 203 -0.67 12.47 4.05
C VAL A 203 -1.35 13.73 3.55
N GLN A 204 -2.61 13.67 3.13
CA GLN A 204 -3.35 14.84 2.65
C GLN A 204 -3.49 15.93 3.73
N LYS A 205 -3.73 15.55 4.99
CA LYS A 205 -3.86 16.51 6.11
C LYS A 205 -2.51 17.11 6.50
N GLN A 206 -1.45 16.29 6.50
CA GLN A 206 -0.11 16.71 6.90
C GLN A 206 0.54 17.60 5.83
N TYR A 207 0.27 17.33 4.55
CA TYR A 207 0.82 18.06 3.40
C TYR A 207 -0.30 18.60 2.53
N PRO A 208 -1.07 19.62 2.99
CA PRO A 208 -2.22 20.15 2.26
C PRO A 208 -1.82 20.86 0.95
N CYS A 209 -0.56 21.29 0.84
CA CYS A 209 0.00 21.97 -0.34
C CYS A 209 0.66 21.00 -1.34
N ASN A 210 0.47 19.68 -1.20
CA ASN A 210 1.01 18.71 -2.15
C ASN A 210 0.52 19.00 -3.58
N GLU A 211 1.38 18.74 -4.57
CA GLU A 211 1.07 18.99 -5.98
C GLU A 211 0.31 17.83 -6.64
N GLY A 212 0.00 16.79 -5.88
CA GLY A 212 -0.71 15.59 -6.33
C GLY A 212 -0.32 14.39 -5.49
N ILE A 213 -1.27 13.50 -5.24
CA ILE A 213 -1.07 12.21 -4.59
C ILE A 213 -1.27 11.11 -5.64
N TYR A 214 -0.25 10.30 -5.83
CA TYR A 214 -0.23 9.16 -6.71
C TYR A 214 -0.09 7.89 -5.88
N LEU A 215 -0.85 6.86 -6.23
CA LEU A 215 -0.83 5.59 -5.52
C LEU A 215 -0.15 4.54 -6.39
N CYS A 216 0.92 3.94 -5.90
CA CYS A 216 1.57 2.82 -6.54
C CYS A 216 1.40 1.59 -5.66
N GLY A 217 1.02 0.46 -6.26
CA GLY A 217 0.90 -0.79 -5.54
C GLY A 217 1.45 -1.94 -6.37
N HIS A 218 2.02 -2.93 -5.70
CA HIS A 218 2.47 -4.17 -6.33
C HIS A 218 1.67 -5.37 -5.80
N SER A 219 1.16 -6.24 -6.67
CA SER A 219 0.48 -7.47 -6.23
C SER A 219 -0.69 -7.17 -5.28
N ALA A 220 -0.67 -7.73 -4.07
CA ALA A 220 -1.61 -7.38 -2.99
C ALA A 220 -1.68 -5.87 -2.67
N GLY A 221 -0.59 -5.11 -2.86
CA GLY A 221 -0.60 -3.65 -2.73
C GLY A 221 -1.29 -2.93 -3.89
N ALA A 222 -1.26 -3.51 -5.10
CA ALA A 222 -2.01 -2.98 -6.25
C ALA A 222 -3.52 -3.16 -6.04
N HIS A 223 -3.91 -4.27 -5.41
CA HIS A 223 -5.27 -4.46 -4.89
C HIS A 223 -5.68 -3.33 -3.93
N LEU A 224 -4.87 -3.08 -2.90
CA LEU A 224 -5.15 -2.04 -1.90
C LEU A 224 -5.24 -0.65 -2.52
N ALA A 225 -4.35 -0.33 -3.47
CA ALA A 225 -4.42 0.90 -4.25
C ALA A 225 -5.72 0.98 -5.08
N ALA A 226 -6.12 -0.11 -5.75
CA ALA A 226 -7.33 -0.15 -6.57
C ALA A 226 -8.61 0.06 -5.74
N MET A 227 -8.66 -0.43 -4.49
CA MET A 227 -9.77 -0.16 -3.58
C MET A 227 -9.97 1.34 -3.28
N MET A 228 -8.94 2.18 -3.44
CA MET A 228 -9.04 3.62 -3.22
C MET A 228 -9.82 4.35 -4.32
N LEU A 229 -10.09 3.70 -5.46
CA LEU A 229 -11.03 4.20 -6.48
C LEU A 229 -12.49 4.18 -5.98
N LEU A 230 -12.78 3.35 -4.98
CA LEU A 230 -14.11 3.15 -4.38
C LEU A 230 -14.25 3.82 -3.01
N ALA A 231 -13.16 4.39 -2.47
CA ALA A 231 -13.14 4.96 -1.14
C ALA A 231 -14.05 6.20 -1.04
N ASN A 232 -14.88 6.25 0.02
CA ASN A 232 -15.72 7.41 0.30
C ASN A 232 -14.94 8.44 1.13
N TRP A 233 -14.15 9.28 0.45
CA TRP A 233 -13.31 10.31 1.08
C TRP A 233 -14.08 11.28 1.99
N THR A 234 -15.33 11.60 1.65
CA THR A 234 -16.15 12.52 2.46
C THR A 234 -16.41 11.99 3.88
N LYS A 235 -16.51 10.66 4.05
CA LYS A 235 -16.62 10.01 5.37
C LYS A 235 -15.39 10.26 6.25
N HIS A 236 -14.22 10.48 5.64
CA HIS A 236 -12.96 10.75 6.34
C HIS A 236 -12.67 12.25 6.52
N GLY A 237 -13.60 13.12 6.10
CA GLY A 237 -13.51 14.57 6.26
C GLY A 237 -12.42 15.22 5.40
N VAL A 238 -12.00 14.57 4.31
CA VAL A 238 -11.01 15.11 3.36
C VAL A 238 -11.43 14.82 1.92
N THR A 239 -10.82 15.53 0.98
CA THR A 239 -10.81 15.16 -0.44
C THR A 239 -9.35 15.12 -0.84
N PRO A 240 -8.71 13.94 -0.89
CA PRO A 240 -7.30 13.85 -1.24
C PRO A 240 -7.10 14.31 -2.68
N ASN A 241 -5.99 14.98 -2.93
CA ASN A 241 -5.56 15.45 -4.24
C ASN A 241 -5.05 14.29 -5.10
N LEU A 242 -5.87 13.25 -5.30
CA LEU A 242 -5.49 12.05 -6.04
C LEU A 242 -5.37 12.35 -7.53
N LYS A 243 -4.20 12.07 -8.10
CA LYS A 243 -3.86 12.38 -9.50
C LYS A 243 -3.49 11.16 -10.35
N GLY A 244 -3.23 10.01 -9.73
CA GLY A 244 -3.07 8.79 -10.51
C GLY A 244 -2.79 7.54 -9.71
N PHE A 245 -2.85 6.41 -10.41
CA PHE A 245 -2.70 5.07 -9.87
C PHE A 245 -1.77 4.26 -10.77
N PHE A 246 -0.80 3.59 -10.16
CA PHE A 246 0.13 2.66 -10.80
C PHE A 246 -0.09 1.28 -10.19
N LEU A 247 -0.90 0.46 -10.86
CA LEU A 247 -1.34 -0.84 -10.39
C LEU A 247 -0.47 -1.91 -11.06
N VAL A 248 0.53 -2.41 -10.34
CA VAL A 248 1.59 -3.26 -10.88
C VAL A 248 1.33 -4.72 -10.50
N SER A 249 1.03 -5.55 -11.50
CA SER A 249 0.80 -7.00 -11.36
C SER A 249 -0.19 -7.32 -10.25
N GLY A 250 -1.36 -6.66 -10.25
CA GLY A 250 -2.34 -6.73 -9.17
C GLY A 250 -3.35 -7.87 -9.29
N ILE A 251 -4.08 -8.09 -8.19
CA ILE A 251 -5.22 -9.00 -8.11
C ILE A 251 -6.46 -8.16 -7.78
N TYR A 252 -7.54 -8.32 -8.53
CA TYR A 252 -8.73 -7.47 -8.47
C TYR A 252 -10.04 -8.24 -8.26
N ASP A 253 -10.09 -9.54 -8.61
CA ASP A 253 -11.11 -10.50 -8.16
C ASP A 253 -10.46 -11.52 -7.20
N LEU A 254 -10.88 -11.47 -5.95
CA LEU A 254 -10.33 -12.25 -4.84
C LEU A 254 -11.10 -13.57 -4.64
N LYS A 255 -12.25 -13.78 -5.29
CA LYS A 255 -13.05 -15.01 -5.09
C LYS A 255 -12.24 -16.28 -5.32
N PRO A 256 -11.38 -16.39 -6.36
CA PRO A 256 -10.65 -17.64 -6.58
C PRO A 256 -9.59 -17.90 -5.51
N ILE A 257 -9.03 -16.85 -4.87
CA ILE A 257 -8.03 -16.97 -3.81
C ILE A 257 -8.57 -17.80 -2.64
N VAL A 258 -9.88 -17.71 -2.35
CA VAL A 258 -10.54 -18.47 -1.28
C VAL A 258 -10.26 -19.97 -1.36
N TYR A 259 -10.01 -20.49 -2.57
CA TYR A 259 -9.75 -21.90 -2.86
C TYR A 259 -8.27 -22.24 -3.02
N THR A 260 -7.36 -21.32 -2.73
CA THR A 260 -5.89 -21.50 -2.84
C THR A 260 -5.25 -21.60 -1.46
N SER A 261 -4.01 -22.10 -1.40
CA SER A 261 -3.24 -22.14 -0.17
C SER A 261 -2.96 -20.75 0.42
N GLN A 262 -2.98 -19.70 -0.41
CA GLN A 262 -2.80 -18.31 0.01
C GLN A 262 -3.89 -17.83 0.98
N ASN A 263 -5.05 -18.49 1.00
CA ASN A 263 -6.12 -18.14 1.94
C ASN A 263 -5.89 -18.68 3.36
N ALA A 264 -4.92 -19.58 3.57
CA ALA A 264 -4.72 -20.23 4.85
C ALA A 264 -4.52 -19.26 6.05
N PRO A 265 -3.73 -18.18 5.96
CA PRO A 265 -3.65 -17.20 7.04
C PRO A 265 -4.69 -16.09 6.95
N LEU A 266 -5.27 -15.85 5.77
CA LEU A 266 -6.27 -14.79 5.55
C LEU A 266 -7.65 -15.19 6.09
N LEU A 267 -7.98 -16.49 6.01
CA LEU A 267 -9.26 -17.06 6.41
C LEU A 267 -10.47 -16.36 5.75
N MET A 268 -10.30 -15.89 4.51
CA MET A 268 -11.38 -15.23 3.78
C MET A 268 -12.52 -16.20 3.51
N THR A 269 -13.73 -15.75 3.81
CA THR A 269 -14.96 -16.26 3.23
C THR A 269 -15.17 -15.70 1.82
N LEU A 270 -16.09 -16.31 1.06
CA LEU A 270 -16.49 -15.75 -0.25
C LEU A 270 -17.09 -14.34 -0.12
N GLU A 271 -17.77 -14.05 0.99
CA GLU A 271 -18.31 -12.71 1.27
C GLU A 271 -17.18 -11.71 1.50
N ASP A 272 -16.12 -12.11 2.23
CA ASP A 272 -14.91 -11.29 2.43
C ASP A 272 -14.24 -10.99 1.09
N ALA A 273 -14.08 -12.01 0.25
CA ALA A 273 -13.49 -11.86 -1.07
C ALA A 273 -14.35 -10.95 -1.96
N GLN A 274 -15.67 -11.11 -1.97
CA GLN A 274 -16.58 -10.29 -2.78
C GLN A 274 -16.49 -8.80 -2.40
N ARG A 275 -16.59 -8.47 -1.11
CA ARG A 275 -16.54 -7.06 -0.66
C ARG A 275 -15.15 -6.43 -0.75
N ASN A 276 -14.10 -7.24 -0.92
CA ASN A 276 -12.74 -6.78 -1.15
C ASN A 276 -12.30 -6.95 -2.60
N SER A 277 -13.19 -7.23 -3.56
CA SER A 277 -12.82 -7.35 -4.98
C SER A 277 -13.11 -6.06 -5.73
N PRO A 278 -12.11 -5.19 -5.99
CA PRO A 278 -12.35 -3.96 -6.73
C PRO A 278 -12.89 -4.22 -8.15
N GLN A 279 -12.60 -5.37 -8.76
CA GLN A 279 -13.21 -5.81 -10.03
C GLN A 279 -14.73 -5.83 -9.94
N LEU A 280 -15.27 -6.58 -8.97
CA LEU A 280 -16.71 -6.78 -8.80
C LEU A 280 -17.41 -5.50 -8.35
N LEU A 281 -16.76 -4.72 -7.49
CA LEU A 281 -17.32 -3.49 -6.96
C LEU A 281 -17.42 -2.40 -8.03
N LEU A 282 -16.41 -2.27 -8.91
CA LEU A 282 -16.43 -1.26 -9.98
C LEU A 282 -17.39 -1.63 -11.12
N GLU A 283 -17.65 -2.91 -11.39
CA GLU A 283 -18.66 -3.34 -12.37
C GLU A 283 -20.08 -2.85 -12.01
N VAL A 284 -20.40 -2.81 -10.71
CA VAL A 284 -21.71 -2.37 -10.22
C VAL A 284 -21.75 -0.91 -9.78
N ALA A 285 -20.58 -0.29 -9.62
CA ALA A 285 -20.51 1.09 -9.16
C ALA A 285 -20.95 2.06 -10.26
N LEU A 286 -21.88 2.96 -9.92
CA LEU A 286 -22.26 4.09 -10.75
C LEU A 286 -21.25 5.24 -10.69
N THR A 287 -20.10 5.03 -10.03
CA THR A 287 -19.13 6.10 -9.73
C THR A 287 -18.40 6.51 -11.00
N ARG A 288 -18.54 7.80 -11.32
CA ARG A 288 -17.75 8.48 -12.34
C ARG A 288 -16.39 8.91 -11.77
N PRO A 289 -15.38 9.15 -12.62
CA PRO A 289 -14.01 9.44 -12.19
C PRO A 289 -13.93 10.61 -11.19
N LEU A 290 -13.05 10.45 -10.19
CA LEU A 290 -12.73 11.46 -9.17
C LEU A 290 -12.25 12.79 -9.77
N ASP A 291 -11.58 12.72 -10.93
CA ASP A 291 -11.05 13.82 -11.74
C ASP A 291 -10.71 13.23 -13.13
N PRO A 292 -11.12 13.83 -14.27
CA PRO A 292 -10.68 13.37 -15.60
C PRO A 292 -9.16 13.33 -15.78
N ALA A 293 -8.41 14.11 -15.00
CA ALA A 293 -6.95 14.10 -14.97
C ALA A 293 -6.36 12.90 -14.20
N CYS A 294 -7.17 12.15 -13.44
CA CYS A 294 -6.72 10.99 -12.68
C CYS A 294 -6.46 9.81 -13.61
N HIS A 295 -5.18 9.53 -13.90
CA HIS A 295 -4.78 8.43 -14.77
C HIS A 295 -4.56 7.13 -14.00
N VAL A 296 -5.11 6.01 -14.48
CA VAL A 296 -4.91 4.67 -13.92
C VAL A 296 -4.10 3.81 -14.89
N LEU A 297 -2.84 3.56 -14.58
CA LEU A 297 -2.00 2.61 -15.30
C LEU A 297 -2.13 1.23 -14.66
N VAL A 298 -2.69 0.28 -15.39
CA VAL A 298 -2.63 -1.15 -15.03
C VAL A 298 -1.47 -1.77 -15.78
N SER A 299 -0.56 -2.44 -15.07
CA SER A 299 0.60 -3.08 -15.70
C SER A 299 0.80 -4.49 -15.20
N VAL A 300 1.38 -5.36 -16.03
CA VAL A 300 1.68 -6.76 -15.71
C VAL A 300 2.99 -7.17 -16.38
N GLY A 301 3.79 -8.03 -15.74
CA GLY A 301 5.01 -8.56 -16.35
C GLY A 301 4.68 -9.54 -17.47
N GLN A 302 5.43 -9.52 -18.57
CA GLN A 302 5.24 -10.48 -19.67
C GLN A 302 5.28 -11.94 -19.18
N HIS A 303 6.15 -12.25 -18.22
CA HIS A 303 6.35 -13.60 -17.67
C HIS A 303 5.60 -13.83 -16.35
N ASP A 304 4.59 -13.02 -16.06
CA ASP A 304 3.66 -13.28 -14.96
C ASP A 304 2.70 -14.43 -15.32
N SER A 305 1.95 -14.94 -14.34
CA SER A 305 1.00 -16.03 -14.59
C SER A 305 -0.17 -15.59 -15.49
N PRO A 306 -0.78 -16.52 -16.24
CA PRO A 306 -1.96 -16.24 -17.04
C PRO A 306 -3.10 -15.58 -16.25
N GLU A 307 -3.26 -15.91 -14.97
CA GLU A 307 -4.29 -15.31 -14.12
C GLU A 307 -3.99 -13.84 -13.79
N PHE A 308 -2.74 -13.48 -13.48
CA PHE A 308 -2.38 -12.07 -13.30
C PHE A 308 -2.57 -11.27 -14.60
N HIS A 309 -2.25 -11.87 -15.75
CA HIS A 309 -2.56 -11.29 -17.06
C HIS A 309 -4.07 -11.08 -17.26
N ARG A 310 -4.88 -12.10 -16.96
CA ARG A 310 -6.34 -12.06 -17.11
C ARG A 310 -6.93 -10.97 -16.22
N GLN A 311 -6.60 -10.97 -14.93
CA GLN A 311 -7.10 -9.99 -13.98
C GLN A 311 -6.70 -8.55 -14.33
N SER A 312 -5.45 -8.31 -14.74
CA SER A 312 -5.02 -6.98 -15.17
C SER A 312 -5.76 -6.50 -16.42
N LYS A 313 -5.99 -7.38 -17.41
CA LYS A 313 -6.73 -7.03 -18.64
C LYS A 313 -8.21 -6.76 -18.36
N GLU A 314 -8.85 -7.61 -17.57
CA GLU A 314 -10.26 -7.43 -17.18
C GLU A 314 -10.47 -6.18 -16.33
N PHE A 315 -9.59 -5.93 -15.36
CA PHE A 315 -9.70 -4.73 -14.52
C PHE A 315 -9.52 -3.45 -15.32
N TYR A 316 -8.54 -3.42 -16.24
CA TYR A 316 -8.41 -2.33 -17.20
C TYR A 316 -9.70 -2.11 -18.02
N GLN A 317 -10.32 -3.19 -18.52
CA GLN A 317 -11.56 -3.08 -19.30
C GLN A 317 -12.70 -2.52 -18.44
N THR A 318 -12.87 -2.98 -17.21
CA THR A 318 -13.85 -2.45 -16.25
C THR A 318 -13.63 -0.96 -15.98
N LEU A 319 -12.38 -0.53 -15.79
CA LEU A 319 -12.04 0.89 -15.65
C LEU A 319 -12.47 1.70 -16.88
N ARG A 320 -12.13 1.23 -18.08
CA ARG A 320 -12.50 1.90 -19.34
C ARG A 320 -14.01 1.97 -19.54
N GLN A 321 -14.74 0.89 -19.24
CA GLN A 321 -16.20 0.85 -19.31
C GLN A 321 -16.85 1.80 -18.29
N GLY A 322 -16.26 1.93 -17.10
CA GLY A 322 -16.65 2.91 -16.08
C GLY A 322 -16.26 4.36 -16.40
N GLY A 323 -15.60 4.62 -17.53
CA GLY A 323 -15.21 5.95 -17.99
C GLY A 323 -13.93 6.51 -17.35
N TRP A 324 -13.14 5.68 -16.66
CA TRP A 324 -11.85 6.09 -16.10
C TRP A 324 -10.82 6.32 -17.21
N ASN A 325 -9.95 7.31 -16.99
CA ASN A 325 -8.77 7.52 -17.82
C ASN A 325 -7.73 6.43 -17.49
N ALA A 326 -7.89 5.24 -18.06
CA ALA A 326 -7.02 4.10 -17.82
C ALA A 326 -6.18 3.70 -19.05
N SER A 327 -5.00 3.15 -18.80
CA SER A 327 -4.11 2.48 -19.76
C SER A 327 -3.74 1.08 -19.25
N PHE A 328 -3.34 0.20 -20.17
CA PHE A 328 -2.87 -1.16 -19.86
C PHE A 328 -1.53 -1.39 -20.55
N GLU A 329 -0.54 -1.87 -19.79
CA GLU A 329 0.82 -2.07 -20.29
C GLU A 329 1.38 -3.42 -19.83
N GLU A 330 1.71 -4.26 -20.79
CA GLU A 330 2.47 -5.49 -20.55
C GLU A 330 3.96 -5.16 -20.61
N ILE A 331 4.65 -5.25 -19.47
CA ILE A 331 6.06 -4.88 -19.38
C ILE A 331 6.91 -6.03 -19.91
N HIS A 332 7.53 -5.75 -21.06
CA HIS A 332 8.34 -6.71 -21.80
C HIS A 332 9.46 -7.31 -20.96
N ASP A 333 9.62 -8.62 -21.08
CA ASP A 333 10.68 -9.41 -20.47
C ASP A 333 10.81 -9.23 -18.96
N MET A 334 9.69 -9.10 -18.24
CA MET A 334 9.66 -8.99 -16.78
C MET A 334 8.77 -10.08 -16.17
N ASP A 335 9.23 -10.69 -15.09
CA ASP A 335 8.37 -11.49 -14.21
C ASP A 335 7.73 -10.64 -13.10
N HIS A 336 6.92 -11.30 -12.27
CA HIS A 336 6.16 -10.69 -11.18
C HIS A 336 7.01 -9.96 -10.13
N PHE A 337 8.28 -10.31 -9.97
CA PHE A 337 9.19 -9.73 -8.98
C PHE A 337 10.11 -8.70 -9.62
N GLU A 338 10.58 -8.98 -10.83
CA GLU A 338 11.47 -8.10 -11.57
C GLU A 338 10.81 -6.78 -11.94
N ILE A 339 9.51 -6.84 -12.27
CA ILE A 339 8.73 -5.67 -12.65
C ILE A 339 8.79 -4.57 -11.58
N ILE A 340 8.81 -4.94 -10.30
CA ILE A 340 8.82 -3.98 -9.20
C ILE A 340 10.23 -3.67 -8.69
N TRP A 341 11.13 -4.66 -8.63
CA TRP A 341 12.49 -4.38 -8.14
C TRP A 341 13.29 -3.49 -9.09
N ASN A 342 12.92 -3.47 -10.38
CA ASN A 342 13.60 -2.67 -11.39
C ASN A 342 13.22 -1.20 -11.28
N LEU A 343 12.22 -0.86 -10.45
CA LEU A 343 11.98 0.52 -10.04
C LEU A 343 13.14 1.15 -9.26
N THR A 344 14.16 0.38 -8.87
CA THR A 344 15.45 0.89 -8.38
C THR A 344 16.27 1.58 -9.45
N GLN A 345 15.98 1.32 -10.73
CA GLN A 345 16.69 1.89 -11.87
C GLN A 345 15.89 3.05 -12.45
N LYS A 346 16.55 4.19 -12.64
CA LYS A 346 15.94 5.38 -13.23
C LYS A 346 15.45 5.13 -14.66
N ASP A 347 16.26 4.47 -15.47
CA ASP A 347 16.03 4.33 -16.92
C ASP A 347 15.10 3.15 -17.27
N TYR A 348 14.63 2.42 -16.25
CA TYR A 348 13.68 1.33 -16.45
C TYR A 348 12.33 1.87 -16.93
N VAL A 349 11.71 1.15 -17.87
CA VAL A 349 10.53 1.60 -18.62
C VAL A 349 9.37 2.00 -17.69
N LEU A 350 9.07 1.18 -16.66
CA LEU A 350 7.98 1.49 -15.73
C LEU A 350 8.33 2.69 -14.83
N THR A 351 9.59 2.84 -14.42
CA THR A 351 10.05 4.04 -13.69
C THR A 351 9.84 5.29 -14.52
N GLN A 352 10.19 5.25 -15.82
CA GLN A 352 10.01 6.37 -16.74
C GLN A 352 8.53 6.70 -16.97
N MET A 353 7.67 5.69 -17.10
CA MET A 353 6.22 5.89 -17.23
C MET A 353 5.61 6.55 -15.98
N ILE A 354 6.01 6.10 -14.80
CA ILE A 354 5.62 6.70 -13.52
C ILE A 354 6.06 8.17 -13.46
N LEU A 355 7.33 8.44 -13.75
CA LEU A 355 7.88 9.81 -13.73
C LEU A 355 7.16 10.75 -14.72
N ARG A 356 6.97 10.34 -15.97
CA ARG A 356 6.26 11.14 -16.97
C ARG A 356 4.83 11.47 -16.55
N THR A 357 4.14 10.50 -15.96
CA THR A 357 2.77 10.69 -15.47
C THR A 357 2.74 11.66 -14.28
N ILE A 358 3.67 11.51 -13.34
CA ILE A 358 3.74 12.36 -12.14
C ILE A 358 4.11 13.81 -12.49
N LEU A 359 5.14 13.98 -13.33
CA LEU A 359 5.73 15.26 -13.68
C LEU A 359 4.98 15.97 -14.82
N GLN A 360 3.98 15.31 -15.42
CA GLN A 360 3.21 15.80 -16.57
C GLN A 360 4.13 16.19 -17.74
N GLU A 361 5.24 15.47 -17.90
CA GLU A 361 6.16 15.67 -19.02
C GLU A 361 5.52 15.09 -20.30
N PRO A 362 5.47 15.87 -21.41
CA PRO A 362 4.81 15.47 -22.65
C PRO A 362 5.49 14.30 -23.38
#